data_AF-A0A8J6NRP5-F1
#
_entry.id   AF-A0A8J6NRP5-F1
#
_cell.length_a   1.000
_cell.length_b   1.000
_cell.length_c   1.000
_cell.angle_alpha   90.00
_cell.angle_beta   90.00
_cell.angle_gamma   90.00
#
_symmetry.space_group_name_H-M   'P 1'
#
loop_
_entity.id
_entity.type
_entity.pdbx_description
1 polymer ?
#
loop_
_entity_poly.entity_id
_entity_poly.type
_entity_poly.pdbx_seq_one_letter_code
_entity_poly.pdbx_strand_id
1 'polypeptide(L)'
;WEGVSYYLEADSVDATLGFVRDFSHPESLLAFDYVVPLTDENADAFGVAGFFETMKKEHGDEALLFAIDEGIAESFLADRGLKMIDHLDNEEIEKKFLTDENGSLIGSMTAHFRFVSASPK
;
A
#
# COMPACT_ATOMS: atom_id res chain seq x y z
N TRP A 1 -1.47 -6.42 -7.45
CA TRP A 1 -0.07 -6.67 -7.08
C TRP A 1 -0.03 -6.58 -5.58
N GLU A 2 -0.37 -7.70 -4.94
CA GLU A 2 -0.65 -7.76 -3.50
C GLU A 2 0.56 -8.30 -2.74
N GLY A 3 0.95 -7.67 -1.63
CA GLY A 3 1.93 -8.18 -0.69
C GLY A 3 3.37 -8.18 -1.20
N VAL A 4 3.70 -7.30 -2.15
CA VAL A 4 5.00 -7.34 -2.85
C VAL A 4 5.72 -5.99 -2.91
N SER A 5 5.00 -4.88 -3.11
CA SER A 5 5.61 -3.59 -3.47
C SER A 5 6.68 -3.13 -2.49
N TYR A 6 6.44 -3.31 -1.21
CA TYR A 6 7.30 -2.89 -0.11
C TYR A 6 8.54 -3.78 0.12
N TYR A 7 8.68 -4.89 -0.60
CA TYR A 7 9.90 -5.72 -0.62
C TYR A 7 10.84 -5.40 -1.78
N LEU A 8 10.45 -4.48 -2.67
CA LEU A 8 11.25 -4.15 -3.84
C LEU A 8 12.04 -2.87 -3.64
N GLU A 9 13.19 -2.78 -4.29
CA GLU A 9 13.89 -1.50 -4.47
C GLU A 9 13.00 -0.52 -5.26
N ALA A 10 13.11 0.79 -4.99
CA ALA A 10 12.31 1.82 -5.66
C ALA A 10 12.40 1.72 -7.20
N ASP A 11 13.59 1.47 -7.76
CA ASP A 11 13.78 1.29 -9.20
C ASP A 11 12.99 0.10 -9.77
N SER A 12 12.80 -0.96 -8.98
CA SER A 12 12.02 -2.15 -9.38
C SER A 12 10.52 -1.89 -9.31
N VAL A 13 10.07 -1.09 -8.34
CA VAL A 13 8.69 -0.58 -8.30
C VAL A 13 8.43 0.28 -9.54
N ASP A 14 9.33 1.22 -9.84
CA ASP A 14 9.23 2.11 -10.99
C ASP A 14 9.21 1.35 -12.32
N ALA A 15 10.08 0.35 -12.47
CA ALA A 15 10.10 -0.52 -13.64
C ALA A 15 8.78 -1.29 -13.80
N THR A 16 8.21 -1.78 -12.70
CA THR A 16 6.93 -2.52 -12.70
C THR A 16 5.77 -1.61 -13.08
N LEU A 17 5.67 -0.43 -12.47
CA LEU A 17 4.63 0.56 -12.78
C LEU A 17 4.78 1.07 -14.23
N GLY A 18 6.01 1.26 -14.70
CA GLY A 18 6.32 1.61 -16.08
C GLY A 18 5.89 0.50 -17.06
N PHE A 19 6.18 -0.76 -16.75
CA PHE A 19 5.71 -1.89 -17.54
C PHE A 19 4.18 -1.93 -17.64
N VAL A 20 3.47 -1.75 -16.51
CA VAL A 20 2.00 -1.71 -16.53
C VAL A 20 1.49 -0.55 -17.38
N ARG A 21 2.08 0.65 -17.26
CA ARG A 21 1.74 1.80 -18.10
C ARG A 21 1.93 1.50 -19.59
N ASP A 22 3.05 0.91 -19.97
CA ASP A 22 3.45 0.76 -21.37
C ASP A 22 2.72 -0.39 -22.10
N PHE A 23 2.25 -1.39 -21.36
CA PHE A 23 1.70 -2.62 -21.93
C PHE A 23 0.23 -2.91 -21.57
N SER A 24 -0.44 -1.99 -20.87
CA SER A 24 -1.87 -2.13 -20.54
C SER A 24 -2.75 -1.26 -21.43
N HIS A 25 -4.00 -1.68 -21.64
CA HIS A 25 -5.00 -0.83 -22.28
C HIS A 25 -5.36 0.34 -21.34
N PRO A 26 -5.73 1.54 -21.83
CA PRO A 26 -6.09 2.67 -20.96
C PRO A 26 -7.25 2.40 -19.98
N GLU A 27 -8.10 1.43 -20.30
CA GLU A 27 -9.21 0.99 -19.42
C GLU A 27 -8.82 -0.10 -18.41
N SER A 28 -7.56 -0.56 -18.44
CA SER A 28 -7.06 -1.53 -17.47
C SER A 28 -6.85 -0.88 -16.11
N LEU A 29 -6.99 -1.68 -15.05
CA LEU A 29 -6.76 -1.28 -13.68
C LEU A 29 -5.66 -2.13 -13.05
N LEU A 30 -4.72 -1.46 -12.41
CA LEU A 30 -3.76 -2.04 -11.47
C LEU A 30 -4.23 -1.70 -10.06
N ALA A 31 -4.46 -2.71 -9.23
CA ALA A 31 -4.63 -2.53 -7.79
C ALA A 31 -3.42 -3.10 -7.06
N PHE A 32 -2.93 -2.41 -6.04
CA PHE A 32 -1.85 -2.87 -5.19
C PHE A 32 -1.95 -2.27 -3.78
N ASP A 33 -1.38 -2.98 -2.82
CA ASP A 33 -1.16 -2.48 -1.48
C ASP A 33 0.27 -1.95 -1.34
N TYR A 34 0.44 -0.99 -0.45
CA TYR A 34 1.73 -0.43 -0.08
C TYR A 34 1.73 -0.08 1.41
N VAL A 35 2.91 0.21 1.94
CA VAL A 35 3.08 0.68 3.32
C VAL A 35 3.51 2.13 3.35
N VAL A 36 3.09 2.86 4.37
CA VAL A 36 3.72 4.14 4.73
C VAL A 36 5.02 3.92 5.52
N PRO A 37 5.97 4.86 5.53
CA PRO A 37 7.21 4.70 6.28
C PRO A 37 6.98 4.57 7.79
N LEU A 38 7.86 3.82 8.46
CA LEU A 38 7.86 3.76 9.92
C LEU A 38 8.52 5.03 10.45
N THR A 39 7.81 5.73 11.33
CA THR A 39 8.25 6.97 11.97
C THR A 39 8.01 6.87 13.47
N ASP A 40 8.68 7.72 14.25
CA ASP A 40 8.44 7.78 15.70
C ASP A 40 6.98 8.15 16.02
N GLU A 41 6.30 8.87 15.12
CA GLU A 41 4.91 9.31 15.28
C GLU A 41 3.89 8.17 15.09
N ASN A 42 4.22 7.16 14.26
CA ASN A 42 3.30 6.05 13.95
C ASN A 42 3.75 4.70 14.50
N ALA A 43 4.89 4.62 15.20
CA ALA A 43 5.42 3.37 15.75
C ALA A 43 4.46 2.66 16.71
N ASP A 44 3.70 3.43 17.49
CA ASP A 44 2.71 2.93 18.46
C ASP A 44 1.31 2.75 17.85
N ALA A 45 1.13 3.01 16.55
CA ALA A 45 -0.14 2.80 15.88
C ALA A 45 -0.51 1.31 15.82
N PHE A 46 -1.81 1.03 15.72
CA PHE A 46 -2.33 -0.33 15.85
C PHE A 46 -1.62 -1.32 14.90
N GLY A 47 -1.13 -2.42 15.46
CA GLY A 47 -0.51 -3.52 14.73
C GLY A 47 0.91 -3.25 14.21
N VAL A 48 1.40 -2.00 14.23
CA VAL A 48 2.71 -1.62 13.63
C VAL A 48 3.86 -2.31 14.34
N ALA A 49 3.99 -2.12 15.66
CA ALA A 49 5.06 -2.74 16.43
C ALA A 49 5.09 -4.27 16.29
N GLY A 50 3.92 -4.92 16.37
CA GLY A 50 3.79 -6.37 16.23
C GLY A 50 4.13 -6.88 14.83
N PHE A 51 3.76 -6.12 13.78
CA PHE A 51 4.14 -6.43 12.41
C PHE A 51 5.66 -6.41 12.23
N PHE A 52 6.33 -5.33 12.64
CA PHE A 52 7.79 -5.23 12.52
C PHE A 52 8.53 -6.24 13.38
N GLU A 53 8.04 -6.55 14.59
CA GLU A 53 8.61 -7.61 15.42
C GLU A 53 8.50 -8.98 14.74
N THR A 54 7.33 -9.28 14.16
CA THR A 54 7.09 -10.53 13.44
C THR A 54 7.95 -10.63 12.19
N MET A 55 8.03 -9.56 11.39
CA MET A 55 8.89 -9.49 10.21
C MET A 55 10.35 -9.73 10.57
N LYS A 56 10.86 -9.07 11.62
CA LYS A 56 12.23 -9.28 12.08
C LYS A 56 12.49 -10.70 12.57
N LYS A 57 11.51 -11.34 13.21
CA LYS A 57 11.65 -12.66 13.82
C LYS A 57 11.54 -13.80 12.81
N GLU A 58 10.55 -13.72 11.93
CA GLU A 58 10.20 -14.81 11.01
C GLU A 58 10.80 -14.61 9.60
N HIS A 59 11.09 -13.36 9.24
CA HIS A 59 11.54 -12.93 7.91
C HIS A 59 12.77 -12.00 8.00
N GLY A 60 13.70 -12.28 8.91
CA GLY A 60 14.84 -11.39 9.20
C GLY A 60 15.75 -11.09 8.00
N ASP A 61 15.68 -11.90 6.95
CA ASP A 61 16.41 -11.72 5.69
C ASP A 61 15.58 -10.95 4.62
N GLU A 62 14.30 -10.67 4.87
CA GLU A 62 13.41 -9.90 3.99
C GLU A 62 13.33 -8.45 4.48
N ALA A 63 14.03 -7.56 3.79
CA ALA A 63 13.99 -6.13 4.08
C ALA A 63 12.74 -5.49 3.46
N LEU A 64 12.09 -4.60 4.22
CA LEU A 64 11.10 -3.66 3.69
C LEU A 64 11.87 -2.49 3.06
N LEU A 65 11.90 -2.44 1.73
CA LEU A 65 12.77 -1.57 0.94
C LEU A 65 12.03 -0.38 0.34
N PHE A 66 10.70 -0.43 0.30
CA PHE A 66 9.89 0.59 -0.35
C PHE A 66 8.65 0.94 0.46
N ALA A 67 8.34 2.23 0.48
CA ALA A 67 7.17 2.82 1.09
C ALA A 67 6.76 4.05 0.27
N ILE A 68 5.51 4.47 0.39
CA ILE A 68 5.02 5.72 -0.18
C ILE A 68 4.57 6.58 1.00
N ASP A 69 5.05 7.81 1.08
CA ASP A 69 4.67 8.72 2.17
C ASP A 69 3.16 8.95 2.20
N GLU A 70 2.66 9.29 3.39
CA GLU A 70 1.26 9.63 3.57
C GLU A 70 0.88 10.84 2.71
N GLY A 71 -0.27 10.77 2.05
CA GLY A 71 -0.80 11.88 1.25
C GLY A 71 -0.13 12.13 -0.11
N ILE A 72 0.89 11.35 -0.52
CA ILE A 72 1.57 11.55 -1.82
C ILE A 72 1.27 10.46 -2.87
N ALA A 73 0.40 9.49 -2.56
CA ALA A 73 0.12 8.37 -3.48
C ALA A 73 -0.36 8.83 -4.87
N GLU A 74 -1.19 9.87 -4.92
CA GLU A 74 -1.70 10.42 -6.18
C GLU A 74 -0.57 11.03 -7.04
N SER A 75 0.27 11.88 -6.46
CA SER A 75 1.39 12.50 -7.18
C SER A 75 2.44 11.47 -7.56
N PHE A 76 2.75 10.53 -6.67
CA PHE A 76 3.66 9.41 -6.92
C PHE A 76 3.25 8.62 -8.18
N LEU A 77 1.95 8.30 -8.32
CA LEU A 77 1.40 7.63 -9.50
C LEU A 77 1.39 8.56 -10.72
N ALA A 78 1.00 9.82 -10.54
CA ALA A 78 0.88 10.79 -11.61
C ALA A 78 2.21 11.04 -12.33
N ASP A 79 3.31 11.14 -11.58
CA ASP A 79 4.68 11.32 -12.09
C ASP A 79 5.15 10.12 -12.92
N ARG A 80 4.54 8.95 -12.70
CA ARG A 80 4.83 7.71 -13.43
C ARG A 80 3.91 7.47 -14.62
N GLY A 81 3.01 8.41 -14.94
CA GLY A 81 2.06 8.29 -16.04
C GLY A 81 0.84 7.43 -15.73
N LEU A 82 0.54 7.23 -14.44
CA LEU A 82 -0.65 6.53 -13.98
C LEU A 82 -1.65 7.52 -13.37
N LYS A 83 -2.94 7.25 -13.51
CA LYS A 83 -4.03 8.00 -12.90
C LYS A 83 -4.58 7.18 -11.72
N MET A 84 -4.62 7.78 -10.53
CA MET A 84 -5.27 7.15 -9.37
C MET A 84 -6.79 7.08 -9.57
N ILE A 85 -7.37 5.91 -9.29
CA ILE A 85 -8.80 5.60 -9.47
C ILE A 85 -9.51 5.46 -8.13
N ASP A 86 -8.90 4.77 -7.18
CA ASP A 86 -9.37 4.62 -5.80
C ASP A 86 -8.16 4.54 -4.89
N HIS A 87 -8.28 5.03 -3.66
CA HIS A 87 -7.27 4.95 -2.62
C HIS A 87 -8.00 4.76 -1.29
N LEU A 88 -7.46 3.89 -0.44
CA LEU A 88 -8.00 3.62 0.87
C LEU A 88 -6.87 3.62 1.89
N ASP A 89 -7.02 4.43 2.93
CA ASP A 89 -6.21 4.32 4.13
C ASP A 89 -6.63 3.12 5.03
N ASN A 90 -5.92 2.89 6.14
CA ASN A 90 -6.23 1.78 7.02
C ASN A 90 -7.65 1.88 7.63
N GLU A 91 -8.13 3.09 7.96
CA GLU A 91 -9.47 3.29 8.53
C GLU A 91 -10.55 3.11 7.45
N GLU A 92 -10.28 3.55 6.22
CA GLU A 92 -11.16 3.35 5.08
C GLU A 92 -11.25 1.86 4.67
N ILE A 93 -10.14 1.13 4.75
CA ILE A 93 -10.11 -0.33 4.58
C ILE A 93 -10.99 -1.00 5.64
N GLU A 94 -10.83 -0.64 6.91
CA GLU A 94 -11.63 -1.18 8.01
C GLU A 94 -13.13 -0.91 7.81
N LYS A 95 -13.48 0.33 7.49
CA LYS A 95 -14.87 0.73 7.27
C LYS A 95 -15.50 0.03 6.06
N LYS A 96 -14.73 -0.17 4.98
CA LYS A 96 -15.22 -0.77 3.73
C LYS A 96 -15.34 -2.28 3.81
N PHE A 97 -14.44 -2.96 4.53
CA PHE A 97 -14.31 -4.42 4.48
C PHE A 97 -14.39 -5.13 5.83
N LEU A 98 -14.19 -4.43 6.95
CA LEU A 98 -14.15 -4.99 8.31
C LEU A 98 -15.28 -4.44 9.19
N THR A 99 -16.42 -4.14 8.58
CA THR A 99 -17.62 -3.68 9.27
C THR A 99 -18.77 -4.68 9.06
N ASP A 100 -19.50 -5.02 10.12
CA ASP A 100 -20.66 -5.90 10.05
C ASP A 100 -21.92 -5.19 9.51
N GLU A 101 -23.02 -5.94 9.40
CA GLU A 101 -24.32 -5.43 8.96
C GLU A 101 -24.91 -4.33 9.85
N ASN A 102 -24.42 -4.19 11.10
CA ASN A 102 -24.85 -3.18 12.05
C ASN A 102 -23.96 -1.92 12.02
N GLY A 103 -22.93 -1.89 11.17
CA GLY A 103 -21.99 -0.77 11.12
C GLY A 103 -20.89 -0.83 12.18
N SER A 104 -20.70 -1.97 12.85
CA SER A 104 -19.66 -2.15 13.88
C SER A 104 -18.39 -2.78 13.29
N LEU A 105 -17.23 -2.30 13.70
CA LEU A 105 -15.94 -2.90 13.32
C LEU A 105 -15.80 -4.31 13.90
N ILE A 106 -15.47 -5.28 13.04
CA ILE A 106 -15.21 -6.69 13.41
C ILE A 106 -13.72 -7.05 13.40
N GLY A 107 -12.86 -6.11 13.00
CA GLY A 107 -11.41 -6.25 13.01
C GLY A 107 -10.74 -4.91 12.74
N SER A 108 -9.42 -4.89 12.92
CA SER A 108 -8.59 -3.70 12.68
C SER A 108 -7.45 -4.03 11.72
N MET A 109 -7.16 -3.09 10.83
CA MET A 109 -6.07 -3.15 9.87
C MET A 109 -4.80 -2.63 10.53
N THR A 110 -3.66 -3.27 10.25
CA THR A 110 -2.36 -2.71 10.68
C THR A 110 -2.19 -1.34 10.05
N ALA A 111 -1.93 -0.32 10.89
CA ALA A 111 -2.07 1.08 10.50
C ALA A 111 -1.17 1.54 9.34
N HIS A 112 -0.13 0.77 9.01
CA HIS A 112 0.80 1.05 7.92
C HIS A 112 0.25 0.79 6.51
N PHE A 113 -0.75 -0.08 6.36
CA PHE A 113 -1.19 -0.54 5.04
C PHE A 113 -2.15 0.42 4.38
N ARG A 114 -1.98 0.58 3.08
CA ARG A 114 -2.83 1.38 2.18
C ARG A 114 -3.16 0.56 0.96
N PHE A 115 -4.34 0.75 0.40
CA PHE A 115 -4.71 0.19 -0.91
C PHE A 115 -4.81 1.31 -1.92
N VAL A 116 -4.38 1.04 -3.15
CA VAL A 116 -4.55 1.96 -4.27
C VAL A 116 -4.89 1.20 -5.54
N SER A 117 -5.74 1.80 -6.36
CA SER A 117 -5.96 1.38 -7.74
C SER A 117 -5.64 2.51 -8.70
N ALA A 118 -5.08 2.17 -9.84
CA ALA A 118 -4.65 3.12 -10.85
C ALA A 118 -4.88 2.58 -12.26
N SER A 119 -5.04 3.47 -13.23
CA SER A 119 -5.06 3.15 -14.66
C SER A 119 -3.89 3.83 -15.38
N PRO A 120 -3.46 3.32 -16.54
CA PRO A 120 -2.65 4.11 -17.46
C PRO A 120 -3.36 5.43 -17.82
N LYS A 121 -2.58 6.52 -17.98
CA LYS A 121 -3.08 7.79 -18.53
C LYS A 121 -3.26 7.74 -20.04
#